data_AF-A0A7X5SAT0-F1
#
_entry.id   AF-A0A7X5SAT0-F1
#
_cell.length_a   1.000
_cell.length_b   1.000
_cell.length_c   1.000
_cell.angle_alpha   90.00
_cell.angle_beta   90.00
_cell.angle_gamma   90.00
#
_symmetry.space_group_name_H-M   'P 1'
#
loop_
_entity.id
_entity.type
_entity.pdbx_description
1 polymer ?
#
loop_
_entity_poly.entity_id
_entity_poly.type
_entity_poly.pdbx_seq_one_letter_code
_entity_poly.pdbx_strand_id
1 'polypeptide(L)'
;MLIWGMRRWTPLLCVVFLTACVALAGLWLTAENRLRRLQQEVRYRQDASFERRAYAIKAREERSTTREIEDLLFPVTVSFPDRNCVELRPRWGVVGGTSMTCFSNKTGKLLYHASIGE
;
A
#
# COMPACT_ATOMS: atom_id res chain seq x y z
N MET A 1 27.49 -21.70 -41.81
CA MET A 1 26.56 -22.81 -41.46
C MET A 1 25.95 -22.72 -40.05
N LEU A 2 25.91 -21.56 -39.37
CA LEU A 2 25.34 -21.44 -38.01
C LEU A 2 23.87 -20.96 -37.98
N ILE A 3 23.37 -20.39 -39.08
CA ILE A 3 22.07 -19.70 -39.13
C ILE A 3 20.90 -20.69 -39.26
N TRP A 4 21.12 -21.85 -39.88
CA TRP A 4 20.07 -22.86 -40.10
C TRP A 4 19.71 -23.67 -38.84
N GLY A 5 20.63 -23.78 -37.88
CA GLY A 5 20.38 -24.45 -36.60
C GLY A 5 19.42 -23.66 -35.71
N MET A 6 19.60 -22.34 -35.59
CA MET A 6 18.80 -21.46 -34.72
C MET A 6 17.33 -21.35 -35.16
N ARG A 7 17.04 -21.52 -36.45
CA ARG A 7 15.68 -21.41 -37.02
C ARG A 7 14.74 -22.56 -36.61
N ARG A 8 15.31 -23.70 -36.18
CA ARG A 8 14.55 -24.89 -35.72
C ARG A 8 14.13 -24.80 -34.26
N TRP A 9 14.91 -24.08 -33.43
CA TRP A 9 14.68 -23.95 -31.99
C TRP A 9 13.92 -22.67 -31.61
N THR A 10 13.93 -21.66 -32.46
CA THR A 10 13.18 -20.39 -32.28
C THR A 10 11.69 -20.59 -31.97
N PRO A 11 10.92 -21.43 -32.69
CA PRO A 11 9.52 -21.66 -32.33
C PRO A 11 9.39 -22.32 -30.95
N LEU A 12 10.30 -23.23 -30.61
CA LEU A 12 10.30 -23.95 -29.33
C LEU A 12 10.62 -22.99 -28.16
N LEU A 13 11.57 -22.09 -28.36
CA LEU A 13 11.88 -21.00 -27.41
C LEU A 13 10.72 -20.02 -27.26
N CYS A 14 10.03 -19.66 -28.35
CA CYS A 14 8.85 -18.81 -28.29
C CYS A 14 7.69 -19.45 -27.50
N VAL A 15 7.44 -20.75 -27.68
CA VAL A 15 6.41 -21.46 -26.91
C VAL A 15 6.78 -21.51 -25.42
N VAL A 16 8.04 -21.82 -25.09
CA VAL A 16 8.51 -21.82 -23.69
C VAL A 16 8.42 -20.43 -23.05
N PHE A 17 8.72 -19.38 -23.82
CA PHE A 17 8.60 -18.00 -23.32
C PHE A 17 7.14 -17.61 -23.11
N LEU A 18 6.25 -17.97 -24.04
CA LEU A 18 4.81 -17.72 -23.92
C LEU A 18 4.20 -18.45 -22.71
N THR A 19 4.54 -19.71 -22.49
CA THR A 19 4.05 -20.46 -21.32
C THR A 19 4.58 -19.86 -20.02
N ALA A 20 5.84 -19.40 -19.98
CA ALA A 20 6.40 -18.69 -18.83
C ALA A 20 5.67 -17.36 -18.56
N CYS A 21 5.38 -16.57 -19.61
CA CYS A 21 4.61 -15.33 -19.47
C CYS A 21 3.20 -15.56 -18.95
N VAL A 22 2.50 -16.58 -19.46
CA VAL A 22 1.15 -16.93 -18.99
C VAL A 22 1.18 -17.40 -17.53
N ALA A 23 2.16 -18.22 -17.15
CA ALA A 23 2.32 -18.66 -15.77
C ALA A 23 2.62 -17.48 -14.82
N LEU A 24 3.52 -16.57 -15.22
CA LEU A 24 3.83 -15.35 -14.46
C LEU A 24 2.61 -14.44 -14.29
N ALA A 25 1.82 -14.25 -15.35
CA ALA A 25 0.59 -13.47 -15.28
C ALA A 25 -0.45 -14.09 -14.32
N GLY A 26 -0.57 -15.42 -14.31
CA GLY A 26 -1.42 -16.12 -13.34
C GLY A 26 -0.95 -15.96 -11.90
N LEU A 27 0.36 -16.08 -11.66
CA LEU A 27 0.96 -15.83 -10.34
C LEU A 27 0.77 -14.37 -9.88
N TRP A 28 0.86 -13.41 -10.80
CA TRP A 28 0.62 -12.01 -10.51
C TRP A 28 -0.83 -11.76 -10.07
N LEU A 29 -1.81 -12.26 -10.83
CA LEU A 29 -3.24 -12.09 -10.52
C LEU A 29 -3.61 -12.73 -9.18
N THR A 30 -3.05 -13.89 -8.86
CA THR A 30 -3.28 -14.56 -7.57
C THR A 30 -2.64 -13.80 -6.41
N ALA A 31 -1.43 -13.26 -6.59
CA ALA A 31 -0.79 -12.39 -5.60
C ALA A 31 -1.60 -11.10 -5.37
N GLU A 32 -2.09 -10.47 -6.43
CA GLU A 32 -2.91 -9.26 -6.35
C GLU A 32 -4.23 -9.52 -5.61
N ASN A 33 -4.92 -10.61 -5.92
CA ASN A 33 -6.16 -10.98 -5.21
C ASN A 33 -5.91 -11.28 -3.73
N ARG A 34 -4.77 -11.91 -3.39
CA ARG A 34 -4.41 -12.18 -2.01
C ARG A 34 -4.08 -10.89 -1.25
N LEU A 35 -3.38 -9.95 -1.90
CA LEU A 35 -3.13 -8.60 -1.37
C LEU A 35 -4.45 -7.84 -1.13
N ARG A 36 -5.37 -7.85 -2.10
CA ARG A 36 -6.68 -7.21 -1.97
C ARG A 36 -7.49 -7.79 -0.80
N ARG A 37 -7.51 -9.12 -0.63
CA ARG A 37 -8.18 -9.77 0.51
C ARG A 37 -7.55 -9.39 1.85
N LEU A 38 -6.23 -9.44 1.95
CA LEU A 38 -5.53 -9.01 3.16
C LEU A 38 -5.81 -7.54 3.50
N GLN A 39 -5.83 -6.67 2.49
CA GLN A 39 -6.14 -5.26 2.65
C GLN A 39 -7.60 -5.02 3.09
N GLN A 40 -8.54 -5.87 2.64
CA GLN A 40 -9.93 -5.84 3.08
C GLN A 40 -10.14 -6.38 4.49
N GLU A 41 -9.45 -7.47 4.86
CA GLU A 41 -9.53 -8.05 6.21
C GLU A 41 -8.95 -7.10 7.27
N VAL A 42 -7.86 -6.37 6.94
CA VAL A 42 -7.32 -5.31 7.80
C VAL A 42 -8.30 -4.14 7.94
N ARG A 43 -9.00 -3.75 6.86
CA ARG A 43 -9.99 -2.65 6.88
C ARG A 43 -11.22 -2.92 7.74
N TYR A 44 -11.62 -4.18 7.93
CA TYR A 44 -12.94 -4.50 8.47
C TYR A 44 -12.98 -4.72 9.99
N ARG A 45 -11.83 -4.93 10.65
CA ARG A 45 -11.85 -5.50 12.02
C ARG A 45 -11.58 -4.58 13.20
N GLN A 46 -10.97 -3.39 13.09
CA GLN A 46 -10.57 -2.69 14.33
C GLN A 46 -10.79 -1.17 14.47
N ASP A 47 -10.82 -0.30 13.44
CA ASP A 47 -10.42 1.10 13.73
C ASP A 47 -11.27 2.27 13.18
N ALA A 48 -12.51 2.07 12.75
CA ALA A 48 -13.30 3.18 12.18
C ALA A 48 -13.39 4.45 13.07
N SER A 49 -13.44 4.31 14.41
CA SER A 49 -13.45 5.47 15.32
C SER A 49 -12.08 6.13 15.50
N PHE A 50 -11.01 5.33 15.51
CA PHE A 50 -9.64 5.83 15.73
C PHE A 50 -9.06 6.44 14.47
N GLU A 51 -9.36 5.85 13.31
CA GLU A 51 -9.05 6.41 11.99
C GLU A 51 -9.68 7.79 11.81
N ARG A 52 -10.99 7.93 12.10
CA ARG A 52 -11.69 9.23 12.05
C ARG A 52 -11.04 10.27 12.96
N ARG A 53 -10.57 9.87 14.14
CA ARG A 53 -9.89 10.76 15.07
C ARG A 53 -8.51 11.19 14.55
N ALA A 54 -7.75 10.26 13.97
CA ALA A 54 -6.47 10.58 13.32
C ALA A 54 -6.66 11.57 12.17
N TYR A 55 -7.66 11.35 11.31
CA TYR A 55 -8.02 12.30 10.25
C TYR A 55 -8.38 13.68 10.79
N ALA A 56 -9.20 13.75 11.84
CA ALA A 56 -9.59 15.02 12.44
C ALA A 56 -8.41 15.79 13.05
N ILE A 57 -7.44 15.09 13.64
CA ILE A 57 -6.24 15.71 14.19
C ILE A 57 -5.35 16.24 13.06
N LYS A 58 -5.11 15.43 12.03
CA LYS A 58 -4.27 15.81 10.88
C LYS A 58 -4.87 16.98 10.09
N ALA A 59 -6.19 16.98 9.90
CA ALA A 59 -6.92 18.09 9.28
C ALA A 59 -6.75 19.41 10.05
N ARG A 60 -6.77 19.36 11.39
CA ARG A 60 -6.50 20.55 12.23
C ARG A 60 -5.06 21.04 12.11
N GLU A 61 -4.11 20.12 12.06
CA GLU A 61 -2.68 20.42 11.92
C GLU A 61 -2.39 21.12 10.59
N GLU A 62 -2.97 20.60 9.50
CA GLU A 62 -2.77 21.12 8.14
C GLU A 62 -3.74 22.25 7.76
N ARG A 63 -4.63 22.67 8.67
CA ARG A 63 -5.69 23.66 8.42
C ARG A 63 -6.55 23.32 7.19
N SER A 64 -6.81 22.02 7.01
CA SER A 64 -7.55 21.43 5.90
C SER A 64 -8.82 20.75 6.41
N THR A 65 -9.67 20.25 5.51
CA THR A 65 -10.85 19.47 5.90
C THR A 65 -10.50 18.00 6.07
N THR A 66 -11.23 17.28 6.94
CA THR A 66 -11.05 15.82 7.08
C THR A 66 -11.20 15.08 5.75
N ARG A 67 -12.09 15.55 4.87
CA ARG A 67 -12.34 14.95 3.57
C ARG A 67 -11.15 15.08 2.62
N GLU A 68 -10.51 16.24 2.59
CA GLU A 68 -9.27 16.45 1.83
C GLU A 68 -8.15 15.53 2.34
N ILE A 69 -8.00 15.38 3.67
CA ILE A 69 -7.01 14.46 4.23
C ILE A 69 -7.35 13.00 3.92
N GLU A 70 -8.62 12.59 3.94
CA GLU A 70 -9.07 11.24 3.56
C GLU A 70 -8.79 10.91 2.08
N ASP A 71 -8.83 11.92 1.22
CA ASP A 71 -8.52 11.80 -0.21
C ASP A 71 -7.01 11.71 -0.47
N LEU A 72 -6.18 12.33 0.38
CA LEU A 72 -4.71 12.34 0.26
C LEU A 72 -4.03 11.18 0.99
N LEU A 73 -4.51 10.84 2.18
CA LEU A 73 -3.91 9.89 3.10
C LEU A 73 -4.81 8.67 3.29
N PHE A 74 -4.21 7.56 3.69
CA PHE A 74 -4.94 6.37 4.12
C PHE A 74 -4.45 5.91 5.48
N PRO A 75 -5.33 5.34 6.32
CA PRO A 75 -4.95 4.93 7.66
C PRO A 75 -4.41 3.50 7.63
N VAL A 76 -3.39 3.26 8.43
CA VAL A 76 -2.83 1.95 8.70
C VAL A 76 -2.74 1.79 10.20
N THR A 77 -3.48 0.84 10.76
CA THR A 77 -3.29 0.46 12.16
C THR A 77 -2.07 -0.43 12.27
N VAL A 78 -1.13 -0.01 13.11
CA VAL A 78 0.12 -0.73 13.37
C VAL A 78 0.18 -1.10 14.85
N SER A 79 0.27 -2.40 15.12
CA SER A 79 0.47 -2.97 16.45
C SER A 79 1.88 -3.56 16.55
N PHE A 80 2.80 -2.82 17.17
CA PHE A 80 4.08 -3.33 17.63
C PHE A 80 4.00 -3.67 19.13
N PRO A 81 4.87 -4.55 19.67
CA PRO A 81 4.78 -5.05 21.05
C PRO A 81 4.60 -3.95 22.12
N ASP A 82 5.14 -2.75 21.90
CA ASP A 82 5.04 -1.61 22.83
C ASP A 82 4.22 -0.41 22.29
N ARG A 83 3.70 -0.46 21.06
CA ARG A 83 3.05 0.69 20.40
C ARG A 83 1.87 0.27 19.53
N ASN A 84 0.68 0.65 19.95
CA ASN A 84 -0.52 0.64 19.11
C ASN A 84 -0.76 2.05 18.59
N CYS A 85 -0.58 2.26 17.29
CA CYS A 85 -0.86 3.55 16.67
C CYS A 85 -1.58 3.44 15.33
N VAL A 86 -2.29 4.50 15.00
CA VAL A 86 -2.86 4.71 13.67
C VAL A 86 -1.90 5.61 12.90
N GLU A 87 -1.35 5.05 11.84
CA GLU A 87 -0.41 5.73 10.95
C GLU A 87 -1.13 6.21 9.70
N LEU A 88 -1.13 7.52 9.44
CA LEU A 88 -1.64 8.07 8.20
C LEU A 88 -0.49 8.10 7.18
N ARG A 89 -0.68 7.39 6.06
CA ARG A 89 0.31 7.28 4.97
C ARG A 89 -0.22 7.92 3.68
N PRO A 90 0.65 8.48 2.82
CA PRO A 90 0.27 8.92 1.48
C PRO A 90 -0.37 7.81 0.67
N ARG A 91 -1.48 8.10 -0.02
CA ARG A 91 -1.99 7.21 -1.05
C ARG A 91 -1.02 7.14 -2.22
N TRP A 92 -0.85 5.94 -2.77
CA TRP A 92 0.05 5.72 -3.89
C TRP A 92 -0.40 6.51 -5.12
N GLY A 93 0.49 7.29 -5.72
CA GLY A 93 0.20 8.13 -6.89
C GLY A 93 -0.47 9.48 -6.57
N VAL A 94 -0.66 9.85 -5.30
CA VAL A 94 -1.22 11.15 -4.90
C VAL A 94 -0.09 12.09 -4.47
N VAL A 95 0.04 13.25 -5.14
CA VAL A 95 1.01 14.29 -4.81
C VAL A 95 0.47 15.12 -3.65
N GLY A 96 1.11 15.05 -2.47
CA GLY A 96 0.71 15.84 -1.29
C GLY A 96 0.83 15.11 0.05
N GLY A 97 0.95 13.78 0.07
CA GLY A 97 1.22 13.05 1.32
C GLY A 97 2.71 12.97 1.60
N THR A 98 3.30 14.06 2.06
CA THR A 98 4.76 14.16 2.33
C THR A 98 5.14 13.76 3.76
N SER A 99 4.18 13.35 4.58
CA SER A 99 4.46 12.96 5.97
C SER A 99 3.71 11.72 6.40
N MET A 100 4.37 10.97 7.27
CA MET A 100 3.90 9.76 7.92
C MET A 100 3.71 10.09 9.40
N THR A 101 2.46 10.18 9.84
CA THR A 101 2.11 10.54 11.22
C THR A 101 1.47 9.37 11.94
N CYS A 102 2.03 8.98 13.09
CA CYS A 102 1.55 7.89 13.93
C CYS A 102 0.93 8.46 15.22
N PHE A 103 -0.37 8.22 15.40
CA PHE A 103 -1.16 8.67 16.54
C PHE A 103 -1.44 7.52 17.50
N SER A 104 -1.12 7.69 18.79
CA SER A 104 -1.38 6.69 19.84
C SER A 104 -2.86 6.32 19.89
N ASN A 105 -3.18 5.02 19.81
CA ASN A 105 -4.55 4.54 19.96
C ASN A 105 -5.12 4.87 21.37
N LYS A 106 -4.30 4.72 22.43
CA LYS A 106 -4.72 4.96 23.82
C LYS A 106 -4.97 6.43 24.16
N THR A 107 -4.15 7.34 23.63
CA THR A 107 -4.14 8.76 24.06
C THR A 107 -4.53 9.74 22.97
N GLY A 108 -4.52 9.34 21.70
CA GLY A 108 -4.69 10.24 20.55
C GLY A 108 -3.54 11.22 20.36
N LYS A 109 -2.44 11.09 21.13
CA LYS A 109 -1.26 11.95 20.98
C LYS A 109 -0.46 11.51 19.74
N LEU A 110 0.14 12.49 19.07
CA LEU A 110 1.16 12.25 18.06
C LEU A 110 2.35 11.56 18.74
N LEU A 111 2.69 10.34 18.31
CA LEU A 111 3.84 9.58 18.80
C LEU A 111 5.05 9.77 17.89
N TYR A 112 4.81 9.96 16.60
CA TYR A 112 5.86 10.03 15.60
C TYR A 112 5.37 10.77 14.36
N HIS A 113 6.27 11.54 13.75
CA HIS A 113 6.08 12.23 12.47
C HIS A 113 7.38 12.05 11.68
N ALA A 114 7.28 11.56 10.45
CA ALA A 114 8.40 11.51 9.51
C ALA A 114 8.01 12.16 8.20
N SER A 115 8.86 13.06 7.70
CA SER A 115 8.83 13.53 6.32
C SER A 115 9.31 12.41 5.40
N ILE A 116 8.54 12.10 4.36
CA ILE A 116 8.96 11.18 3.30
C ILE A 116 9.63 12.05 2.22
N GLY A 117 10.97 12.11 2.23
CA GLY A 117 11.74 12.82 1.21
C GLY A 117 12.93 13.67 1.66
N GLU A 118 13.36 13.57 2.93
CA GLU A 118 14.62 14.17 3.43
C GLU A 118 15.72 13.12 3.63
#